data_AF-A0A0P1B6Z9-F1
#
_entry.id   AF-A0A0P1B6Z9-F1
#
_cell.length_a   1.000
_cell.length_b   1.000
_cell.length_c   1.000
_cell.angle_alpha   90.00
_cell.angle_beta   90.00
_cell.angle_gamma   90.00
#
_symmetry.space_group_name_H-M   'P 1'
#
loop_
_entity.id
_entity.type
_entity.pdbx_description
1 polymer ?
#
loop_
_entity_poly.entity_id
_entity_poly.type
_entity_poly.pdbx_seq_one_letter_code
_entity_poly.pdbx_strand_id
1 'polypeptide(L)'
;MVKYAVITGTPGIGNSLSIYYVMWKLIKEKKRVLLMTVKPAIYFDGFTMMECGKLPFSGNRQFWSYDLWCLMDSVDPTRIAGFPIRECSVLLVSTLRWNYISEFKKLVPTPDVLYMPLWTKEELRTIASLYPDANKVWENRFNYFGGVPRLVLQDIQTDPQDLLMSACHSFSLNDYIMLVTMYSEMNPIGTFIHIHSQEPYLKIGGASDRSNELAEVADKSHEDAKTSRFV
;
A
#
# COMPACT_ATOMS: atom_id res chain seq x y z
N MET A 1 8.25 -25.39 -12.04
CA MET A 1 8.98 -24.15 -11.69
C MET A 1 8.08 -23.35 -10.76
N VAL A 2 8.59 -22.95 -9.58
CA VAL A 2 7.85 -22.08 -8.65
C VAL A 2 7.71 -20.67 -9.23
N LYS A 3 6.61 -20.01 -8.89
CA LYS A 3 6.35 -18.60 -9.23
C LYS A 3 6.05 -17.83 -7.96
N TYR A 4 6.61 -16.63 -7.85
CA TYR A 4 6.33 -15.73 -6.74
C TYR A 4 5.79 -14.43 -7.30
N ALA A 5 4.70 -13.93 -6.72
CA ALA A 5 4.13 -12.64 -7.07
C ALA A 5 3.60 -11.92 -5.84
N VAL A 6 3.64 -10.60 -5.88
CA VAL A 6 3.08 -9.70 -4.89
C VAL A 6 2.05 -8.80 -5.57
N ILE A 7 0.83 -8.75 -5.05
CA ILE A 7 -0.16 -7.73 -5.41
C ILE A 7 -0.22 -6.72 -4.26
N THR A 8 -0.01 -5.45 -4.58
CA THR A 8 -0.07 -4.37 -3.60
C THR A 8 -0.84 -3.17 -4.13
N GLY A 9 -1.29 -2.31 -3.23
CA GLY A 9 -2.11 -1.15 -3.57
C GLY A 9 -2.67 -0.46 -2.34
N THR A 10 -3.36 0.64 -2.56
CA THR A 10 -4.02 1.43 -1.52
C THR A 10 -4.99 0.56 -0.72
N PRO A 11 -5.00 0.64 0.62
CA PRO A 11 -6.00 -0.06 1.43
C PRO A 11 -7.42 0.25 0.94
N GLY A 12 -8.18 -0.79 0.58
CA GLY A 12 -9.58 -0.63 0.14
C GLY A 12 -9.77 -0.61 -1.37
N ILE A 13 -8.70 -0.82 -2.14
CA ILE A 13 -8.73 -0.86 -3.60
C ILE A 13 -9.20 -2.20 -4.20
N GLY A 14 -9.31 -3.24 -3.38
CA GLY A 14 -9.65 -4.60 -3.83
C GLY A 14 -8.48 -5.59 -3.80
N ASN A 15 -7.37 -5.26 -3.13
CA ASN A 15 -6.24 -6.17 -2.91
C ASN A 15 -6.69 -7.58 -2.46
N SER A 16 -7.41 -7.71 -1.34
CA SER A 16 -7.91 -9.01 -0.87
C SER A 16 -8.91 -9.66 -1.83
N LEU A 17 -9.72 -8.87 -2.54
CA LEU A 17 -10.66 -9.36 -3.55
C LEU A 17 -9.93 -10.06 -4.71
N SER A 18 -8.75 -9.55 -5.10
CA SER A 18 -7.93 -10.15 -6.15
C SER A 18 -7.49 -11.59 -5.81
N ILE A 19 -7.22 -11.89 -4.53
CA ILE A 19 -6.91 -13.26 -4.08
C ILE A 19 -8.08 -14.19 -4.32
N TYR A 20 -9.31 -13.77 -3.99
CA TYR A 20 -10.49 -14.61 -4.19
C TYR A 20 -10.76 -14.84 -5.68
N TYR A 21 -10.52 -13.85 -6.53
CA TYR A 21 -10.60 -14.01 -7.98
C TYR A 21 -9.57 -15.01 -8.52
N VAL A 22 -8.30 -14.88 -8.09
CA VAL A 22 -7.24 -15.83 -8.48
C VAL A 22 -7.55 -17.24 -7.96
N MET A 23 -8.00 -17.36 -6.71
CA MET A 23 -8.45 -18.62 -6.13
C MET A 23 -9.54 -19.27 -6.97
N TRP A 24 -10.59 -18.52 -7.32
CA TRP A 24 -11.68 -19.01 -8.17
C TRP A 24 -11.17 -19.53 -9.52
N LYS A 25 -10.27 -18.78 -10.17
CA LYS A 25 -9.68 -19.20 -11.45
C LYS A 25 -8.85 -20.49 -11.31
N LEU A 26 -8.01 -20.57 -10.28
CA LEU A 26 -7.20 -21.77 -10.01
C LEU A 26 -8.07 -23.00 -9.71
N ILE A 27 -9.14 -22.83 -8.93
CA ILE A 27 -10.11 -23.88 -8.63
C ILE A 27 -10.80 -24.37 -9.91
N LYS A 28 -11.20 -23.46 -10.80
CA LYS A 28 -11.78 -23.83 -12.11
C LYS A 28 -10.82 -24.62 -12.99
N GLU A 29 -9.53 -24.36 -12.88
CA GLU A 29 -8.45 -25.10 -13.54
C GLU A 29 -8.07 -26.40 -12.79
N LYS A 30 -8.78 -26.76 -11.71
CA LYS A 30 -8.48 -27.90 -10.83
C LYS A 30 -7.06 -27.89 -10.26
N LYS A 31 -6.46 -26.71 -10.12
CA LYS A 31 -5.15 -26.56 -9.48
C LYS A 31 -5.31 -26.63 -7.97
N ARG A 32 -4.28 -27.13 -7.30
CA ARG A 32 -4.23 -27.22 -5.85
C ARG A 32 -3.98 -25.84 -5.26
N VAL A 33 -4.78 -25.45 -4.28
CA VAL A 33 -4.73 -24.10 -3.67
C VAL A 33 -4.72 -24.21 -2.16
N LEU A 34 -3.80 -23.50 -1.51
CA LEU A 34 -3.80 -23.25 -0.09
C LEU A 34 -4.00 -21.76 0.14
N LEU A 35 -5.18 -21.37 0.64
CA LEU A 35 -5.48 -20.00 1.04
C LEU A 35 -5.17 -19.83 2.53
N MET A 36 -4.25 -18.90 2.82
CA MET A 36 -3.87 -18.49 4.17
C MET A 36 -4.58 -17.17 4.51
N THR A 37 -5.71 -17.27 5.22
CA THR A 37 -6.44 -16.12 5.78
C THR A 37 -6.27 -16.05 7.30
N VAL A 38 -7.04 -15.16 7.95
CA VAL A 38 -7.23 -15.14 9.41
C VAL A 38 -8.00 -16.41 9.83
N LYS A 39 -7.25 -17.52 9.95
CA LYS A 39 -7.55 -18.89 10.46
C LYS A 39 -9.04 -19.35 10.54
N PRO A 40 -9.36 -20.58 10.10
CA PRO A 40 -8.44 -21.61 9.61
C PRO A 40 -8.00 -21.39 8.15
N ALA A 41 -6.84 -21.97 7.78
CA ALA A 41 -6.42 -21.97 6.39
C ALA A 41 -7.37 -22.86 5.58
N ILE A 42 -7.53 -22.57 4.29
CA ILE A 42 -8.41 -23.35 3.41
C ILE A 42 -7.58 -24.02 2.32
N TYR A 43 -7.76 -25.31 2.14
CA TYR A 43 -7.07 -26.10 1.13
C TYR A 43 -8.05 -26.68 0.12
N PHE A 44 -7.71 -26.60 -1.15
CA PHE A 44 -8.40 -27.24 -2.26
C PHE A 44 -7.43 -28.18 -2.96
N ASP A 45 -7.80 -29.47 -3.04
CA ASP A 45 -6.93 -30.52 -3.57
C ASP A 45 -7.08 -30.75 -5.09
N GLY A 46 -7.91 -29.95 -5.77
CA GLY A 46 -8.31 -30.14 -7.17
C GLY A 46 -9.74 -30.67 -7.33
N PHE A 47 -10.34 -31.18 -6.24
CA PHE A 47 -11.69 -31.74 -6.23
C PHE A 47 -12.53 -31.23 -5.06
N THR A 48 -11.95 -31.17 -3.86
CA THR A 48 -12.65 -30.88 -2.60
C THR A 48 -11.98 -29.74 -1.84
N MET A 49 -12.80 -28.91 -1.20
CA MET A 49 -12.36 -27.83 -0.31
C MET A 49 -12.40 -28.31 1.14
N MET A 50 -11.34 -28.06 1.89
CA MET A 50 -11.12 -28.53 3.26
C MET A 50 -10.55 -27.41 4.11
N GLU A 51 -10.98 -27.32 5.36
CA GLU A 51 -10.33 -26.47 6.35
C GLU A 51 -9.08 -27.17 6.91
N CYS A 52 -7.98 -26.44 6.96
CA CYS A 52 -6.72 -26.86 7.56
C CYS A 52 -6.51 -26.11 8.88
N GLY A 53 -6.93 -26.74 9.98
CA GLY A 53 -6.66 -26.23 11.33
C GLY A 53 -5.16 -26.19 11.67
N LYS A 54 -4.38 -27.09 11.09
CA LYS A 54 -2.91 -27.11 11.16
C LYS A 54 -2.33 -27.44 9.79
N LEU A 55 -1.28 -26.73 9.40
CA LEU A 55 -0.58 -27.02 8.15
C LEU A 55 0.13 -28.39 8.22
N PRO A 56 0.19 -29.12 7.10
CA PRO A 56 0.96 -30.36 7.01
C PRO A 56 2.43 -30.13 7.35
N PHE A 57 3.08 -31.18 7.85
CA PHE A 57 4.52 -31.18 8.08
C PHE A 57 5.28 -30.72 6.82
N SER A 58 6.28 -29.87 6.98
CA SER A 58 7.00 -29.22 5.86
C SER A 58 7.71 -30.20 4.94
N GLY A 59 8.11 -31.38 5.45
CA GLY A 59 8.70 -32.45 4.65
C GLY A 59 7.69 -33.31 3.86
N ASN A 60 6.38 -33.04 3.97
CA ASN A 60 5.37 -33.77 3.19
C ASN A 60 5.40 -33.33 1.72
N ARG A 61 6.20 -34.01 0.90
CA ARG A 61 6.35 -33.71 -0.54
C ARG A 61 5.13 -34.04 -1.39
N GLN A 62 4.20 -34.84 -0.88
CA GLN A 62 2.93 -35.08 -1.56
C GLN A 62 2.01 -33.86 -1.44
N PHE A 63 2.09 -33.17 -0.30
CA PHE A 63 1.38 -31.91 -0.09
C PHE A 63 2.15 -30.72 -0.68
N TRP A 64 3.41 -30.51 -0.29
CA TRP A 64 4.23 -29.39 -0.74
C TRP A 64 4.92 -29.73 -2.06
N SER A 65 4.45 -29.11 -3.13
CA SER A 65 4.84 -29.46 -4.51
C SER A 65 4.56 -28.30 -5.47
N TYR A 66 5.25 -28.29 -6.61
CA TYR A 66 5.30 -27.16 -7.53
C TYR A 66 3.93 -26.76 -8.14
N ASP A 67 2.97 -27.68 -8.12
CA ASP A 67 1.59 -27.48 -8.58
C ASP A 67 0.68 -26.83 -7.53
N LEU A 68 1.11 -26.76 -6.26
CA LEU A 68 0.41 -26.06 -5.19
C LEU A 68 0.60 -24.55 -5.30
N TRP A 69 -0.52 -23.83 -5.30
CA TRP A 69 -0.57 -22.37 -5.17
C TRP A 69 -0.91 -21.96 -3.75
N CYS A 70 -0.02 -21.24 -3.10
CA CYS A 70 -0.26 -20.64 -1.79
C CYS A 70 -0.68 -19.18 -1.95
N LEU A 71 -1.90 -18.86 -1.57
CA LEU A 71 -2.48 -17.52 -1.61
C LEU A 71 -2.44 -16.93 -0.20
N MET A 72 -1.73 -15.83 -0.03
CA MET A 72 -1.43 -15.24 1.28
C MET A 72 -2.05 -13.85 1.36
N ASP A 73 -3.07 -13.66 2.22
CA ASP A 73 -3.60 -12.32 2.47
C ASP A 73 -2.90 -11.68 3.67
N SER A 74 -2.05 -10.69 3.40
CA SER A 74 -1.38 -9.85 4.40
C SER A 74 -0.48 -10.61 5.40
N VAL A 75 -0.12 -11.86 5.08
CA VAL A 75 0.79 -12.71 5.86
C VAL A 75 2.04 -13.01 5.04
N ASP A 76 3.20 -12.56 5.49
CA ASP A 76 4.47 -12.91 4.84
C ASP A 76 4.83 -14.39 5.10
N PRO A 77 4.92 -15.22 4.05
CA PRO A 77 5.25 -16.64 4.19
C PRO A 77 6.64 -16.90 4.76
N THR A 78 7.59 -15.97 4.60
CA THR A 78 8.96 -16.11 5.16
C THR A 78 9.00 -16.00 6.68
N ARG A 79 7.95 -15.42 7.28
CA ARG A 79 7.80 -15.29 8.74
C ARG A 79 7.07 -16.48 9.36
N ILE A 80 6.54 -17.38 8.54
CA ILE A 80 5.90 -18.61 9.01
C ILE A 80 7.00 -19.66 9.20
N ALA A 81 7.31 -19.98 10.47
CA ALA A 81 8.35 -20.95 10.80
C ALA A 81 8.11 -22.30 10.11
N GLY A 82 9.11 -22.74 9.34
CA GLY A 82 9.07 -24.03 8.63
C GLY A 82 8.19 -24.06 7.38
N PHE A 83 7.66 -22.93 6.91
CA PHE A 83 6.88 -22.90 5.67
C PHE A 83 7.76 -23.21 4.45
N PRO A 84 7.44 -24.25 3.64
CA PRO A 84 8.30 -24.71 2.55
C PRO A 84 8.11 -23.88 1.28
N ILE A 85 8.43 -22.59 1.37
CA ILE A 85 8.23 -21.59 0.31
C ILE A 85 8.88 -21.94 -1.04
N ARG A 86 9.97 -22.71 -1.01
CA ARG A 86 10.72 -23.14 -2.20
C ARG A 86 10.05 -24.29 -2.97
N GLU A 87 9.07 -24.94 -2.36
CA GLU A 87 8.40 -26.12 -2.92
C GLU A 87 7.07 -25.77 -3.60
N CYS A 88 6.56 -24.53 -3.46
CA CYS A 88 5.25 -24.13 -3.98
C CYS A 88 5.29 -22.76 -4.68
N SER A 89 4.26 -22.46 -5.48
CA SER A 89 4.06 -21.13 -6.03
C SER A 89 3.32 -20.26 -5.00
N VAL A 90 3.68 -18.98 -4.88
CA VAL A 90 3.12 -18.08 -3.87
C VAL A 90 2.61 -16.80 -4.51
N LEU A 91 1.35 -16.44 -4.21
CA LEU A 91 0.79 -15.13 -4.44
C LEU A 91 0.56 -14.45 -3.09
N LEU A 92 1.26 -13.34 -2.86
CA LEU A 92 1.13 -12.53 -1.67
C LEU A 92 0.33 -11.26 -1.98
N VAL A 93 -0.77 -11.04 -1.28
CA VAL A 93 -1.43 -9.74 -1.27
C VAL A 93 -0.99 -8.97 -0.04
N SER A 94 -0.58 -7.71 -0.23
CA SER A 94 -0.18 -6.85 0.86
C SER A 94 -0.64 -5.42 0.62
N THR A 95 -1.27 -4.80 1.63
CA THR A 95 -1.40 -3.34 1.66
C THR A 95 -0.01 -2.73 1.87
N LEU A 96 0.27 -1.54 1.30
CA LEU A 96 1.57 -0.83 1.21
C LEU A 96 2.37 -0.72 2.54
N ARG A 97 2.79 -1.86 3.11
CA ARG A 97 3.59 -2.00 4.31
C ARG A 97 4.86 -2.72 3.89
N TRP A 98 5.66 -2.04 3.08
CA TRP A 98 6.88 -2.57 2.44
C TRP A 98 7.83 -3.29 3.40
N ASN A 99 7.92 -2.82 4.65
CA ASN A 99 8.75 -3.41 5.69
C ASN A 99 8.33 -4.84 6.06
N TYR A 100 7.09 -5.24 5.78
CA TYR A 100 6.56 -6.55 6.13
C TYR A 100 6.76 -7.62 5.07
N ILE A 101 7.23 -7.26 3.87
CA ILE A 101 7.41 -8.19 2.73
C ILE A 101 8.82 -8.15 2.13
N SER A 102 9.75 -7.44 2.79
CA SER A 102 11.11 -7.20 2.30
C SER A 102 11.89 -8.49 2.06
N GLU A 103 11.72 -9.50 2.93
CA GLU A 103 12.38 -10.80 2.80
C GLU A 103 11.78 -11.63 1.67
N PHE A 104 10.45 -11.60 1.50
CA PHE A 104 9.80 -12.27 0.37
C PHE A 104 10.31 -11.75 -0.98
N LYS A 105 10.49 -10.42 -1.11
CA LYS A 105 11.02 -9.81 -2.34
C LYS A 105 12.46 -10.21 -2.69
N LYS A 106 13.25 -10.67 -1.71
CA LYS A 106 14.63 -11.11 -1.90
C LYS A 106 14.73 -12.58 -2.36
N LEU A 107 13.61 -13.29 -2.47
CA LEU A 107 13.60 -14.68 -2.91
C LEU A 107 14.11 -14.82 -4.35
N VAL A 108 14.54 -16.05 -4.66
CA VAL A 108 14.95 -16.46 -6.00
C VAL A 108 14.03 -17.62 -6.43
N PRO A 109 13.30 -17.50 -7.55
CA PRO A 109 13.25 -16.36 -8.47
C PRO A 109 12.68 -15.09 -7.81
N THR A 110 13.06 -13.91 -8.30
CA THR A 110 12.56 -12.64 -7.76
C THR A 110 11.04 -12.55 -7.97
N PRO A 111 10.25 -12.19 -6.93
CA PRO A 111 8.81 -12.08 -7.10
C PRO A 111 8.40 -10.94 -8.04
N ASP A 112 7.42 -11.20 -8.89
CA ASP A 112 6.78 -10.17 -9.71
C ASP A 112 5.95 -9.24 -8.81
N VAL A 113 6.16 -7.93 -8.91
CA VAL A 113 5.41 -6.95 -8.10
C VAL A 113 4.38 -6.24 -8.97
N LEU A 114 3.11 -6.43 -8.63
CA LEU A 114 1.94 -5.89 -9.31
C LEU A 114 1.27 -4.84 -8.41
N TYR A 115 1.04 -3.66 -8.97
CA TYR A 115 0.34 -2.57 -8.28
C TYR A 115 -1.10 -2.48 -8.77
N MET A 116 -2.06 -2.51 -7.86
CA MET A 116 -3.46 -2.24 -8.17
C MET A 116 -3.67 -0.73 -8.38
N PRO A 117 -4.12 -0.31 -9.56
CA PRO A 117 -4.41 1.09 -9.83
C PRO A 117 -5.65 1.56 -9.07
N LEU A 118 -5.81 2.88 -9.00
CA LEU A 118 -7.07 3.48 -8.57
C LEU A 118 -8.20 3.11 -9.53
N TRP A 119 -9.41 2.94 -9.00
CA TRP A 119 -10.58 2.71 -9.83
C TRP A 119 -11.00 4.01 -10.51
N THR A 120 -11.38 3.89 -11.77
CA THR A 120 -11.99 4.96 -12.53
C THR A 120 -13.40 5.24 -12.03
N LYS A 121 -13.91 6.43 -12.37
CA LYS A 121 -15.29 6.81 -12.07
C LYS A 121 -16.29 5.86 -12.75
N GLU A 122 -15.97 5.39 -13.94
CA GLU A 122 -16.76 4.46 -14.75
C GLU A 122 -16.85 3.09 -14.09
N GLU A 123 -15.73 2.52 -13.62
CA GLU A 123 -15.71 1.24 -12.91
C GLU A 123 -16.55 1.30 -11.63
N LEU A 124 -16.45 2.40 -10.87
CA LEU A 124 -17.28 2.60 -9.69
C LEU A 124 -18.76 2.75 -10.03
N ARG A 125 -19.10 3.48 -11.09
CA ARG A 125 -20.48 3.61 -11.58
C ARG A 125 -21.11 2.25 -11.88
N THR A 126 -20.35 1.33 -12.49
CA THR A 126 -20.84 -0.01 -12.84
C THR A 126 -21.23 -0.83 -11.61
N ILE A 127 -20.50 -0.69 -10.50
CA ILE A 127 -20.73 -1.48 -9.29
C ILE A 127 -21.54 -0.76 -8.21
N ALA A 128 -21.75 0.55 -8.32
CA ALA A 128 -22.42 1.35 -7.29
C ALA A 128 -23.83 0.82 -6.94
N SER A 129 -24.55 0.28 -7.93
CA SER A 129 -25.89 -0.26 -7.73
C SER A 129 -25.94 -1.56 -6.94
N LEU A 130 -24.80 -2.24 -6.79
CA LEU A 130 -24.66 -3.46 -5.98
C LEU A 130 -24.58 -3.14 -4.49
N TYR A 131 -24.32 -1.88 -4.13
CA TYR A 131 -24.22 -1.42 -2.75
C TYR A 131 -25.53 -0.71 -2.36
N PRO A 132 -26.19 -1.12 -1.26
CA PRO A 132 -27.39 -0.46 -0.76
C PRO A 132 -27.16 1.03 -0.62
N ASP A 133 -28.10 1.85 -1.11
CA ASP A 133 -28.14 3.31 -1.02
C ASP A 133 -26.94 4.09 -1.62
N ALA A 134 -25.89 3.41 -2.09
CA ALA A 134 -24.70 4.05 -2.66
C ALA A 134 -24.98 4.78 -3.99
N ASN A 135 -25.94 4.29 -4.78
CA ASN A 135 -26.31 4.88 -6.08
C ASN A 135 -26.60 6.39 -6.04
N LYS A 136 -27.09 6.90 -4.90
CA LYS A 136 -27.45 8.31 -4.74
C LYS A 136 -26.28 9.20 -4.31
N VAL A 137 -25.23 8.62 -3.73
CA VAL A 137 -24.19 9.37 -3.00
C VAL A 137 -22.77 9.10 -3.49
N TRP A 138 -22.54 8.01 -4.22
CA TRP A 138 -21.19 7.56 -4.61
C TRP A 138 -20.44 8.62 -5.43
N GLU A 139 -21.13 9.35 -6.31
CA GLU A 139 -20.50 10.33 -7.20
C GLU A 139 -19.94 11.52 -6.42
N ASN A 140 -20.68 12.01 -5.42
CA ASN A 140 -20.17 13.04 -4.52
C ASN A 140 -18.95 12.52 -3.75
N ARG A 141 -19.04 11.29 -3.22
CA ARG A 141 -17.97 10.66 -2.43
C ARG A 141 -16.72 10.38 -3.25
N PHE A 142 -16.85 10.08 -4.55
CA PHE A 142 -15.70 9.96 -5.46
C PHE A 142 -14.91 11.27 -5.55
N ASN A 143 -15.57 12.44 -5.49
CA ASN A 143 -14.86 13.72 -5.54
C ASN A 143 -14.00 13.96 -4.29
N TYR A 144 -14.35 13.36 -3.15
CA TYR A 144 -13.58 13.45 -1.90
C TYR A 144 -12.51 12.37 -1.78
N PHE A 145 -12.86 11.12 -2.10
CA PHE A 145 -12.01 9.95 -1.82
C PHE A 145 -11.32 9.37 -3.05
N GLY A 146 -11.65 9.87 -4.24
CA GLY A 146 -11.15 9.36 -5.51
C GLY A 146 -11.55 7.90 -5.77
N GLY A 147 -10.67 7.19 -6.46
CA GLY A 147 -10.89 5.82 -6.94
C GLY A 147 -10.70 4.72 -5.92
N VAL A 148 -11.05 4.91 -4.64
CA VAL A 148 -10.94 3.86 -3.60
C VAL A 148 -12.34 3.31 -3.27
N PRO A 149 -12.77 2.16 -3.85
CA PRO A 149 -14.13 1.65 -3.73
C PRO A 149 -14.61 1.53 -2.30
N ARG A 150 -13.76 1.05 -1.39
CA ARG A 150 -14.15 0.88 0.00
C ARG A 150 -14.55 2.20 0.66
N LEU A 151 -13.79 3.27 0.41
CA LEU A 151 -14.11 4.59 0.96
C LEU A 151 -15.35 5.18 0.30
N VAL A 152 -15.55 4.96 -0.99
CA VAL A 152 -16.69 5.50 -1.75
C VAL A 152 -18.00 4.77 -1.40
N LEU A 153 -17.97 3.44 -1.27
CA LEU A 153 -19.16 2.58 -1.32
C LEU A 153 -19.51 1.86 0.00
N GLN A 154 -18.59 1.70 0.96
CA GLN A 154 -18.86 0.88 2.15
C GLN A 154 -19.58 1.67 3.27
N ASP A 155 -19.06 2.84 3.64
CA ASP A 155 -19.64 3.68 4.69
C ASP A 155 -20.36 4.86 4.08
N ILE A 156 -21.57 4.64 3.59
CA ILE A 156 -22.38 5.65 2.90
C ILE A 156 -23.18 6.55 3.85
N GLN A 157 -23.24 6.22 5.15
CA GLN A 157 -24.07 6.93 6.13
C GLN A 157 -23.33 8.12 6.75
N THR A 158 -22.00 8.06 6.83
CA THR A 158 -21.21 9.18 7.32
C THR A 158 -20.91 10.16 6.19
N ASP A 159 -21.03 11.46 6.50
CA ASP A 159 -20.66 12.52 5.60
C ASP A 159 -19.17 12.39 5.20
N PRO A 160 -18.83 12.49 3.90
CA PRO A 160 -17.46 12.32 3.46
C PRO A 160 -16.47 13.34 4.07
N GLN A 161 -16.93 14.55 4.38
CA GLN A 161 -16.12 15.57 5.02
C GLN A 161 -15.84 15.22 6.48
N ASP A 162 -16.82 14.68 7.21
CA ASP A 162 -16.62 14.22 8.59
C ASP A 162 -15.60 13.08 8.68
N LEU A 163 -15.66 12.13 7.73
CA LEU A 163 -14.65 11.07 7.63
C LEU A 163 -13.24 11.63 7.37
N LEU A 164 -13.14 12.62 6.47
CA LEU A 164 -11.88 13.27 6.17
C LEU A 164 -11.34 14.03 7.38
N MET A 165 -12.18 14.80 8.07
CA MET A 165 -11.80 15.56 9.26
C MET A 165 -11.40 14.64 10.42
N SER A 166 -12.12 13.54 10.63
CA SER A 166 -11.76 12.51 11.62
C SER A 166 -10.40 11.87 11.32
N ALA A 167 -10.14 11.55 10.05
CA ALA A 167 -8.83 11.08 9.61
C ALA A 167 -7.74 12.14 9.86
N CYS A 168 -7.98 13.41 9.55
CA CYS A 168 -7.03 14.49 9.82
C CYS A 168 -6.77 14.68 11.33
N HIS A 169 -7.78 14.52 12.19
CA HIS A 169 -7.65 14.71 13.63
C HIS A 169 -7.00 13.52 14.36
N SER A 170 -7.08 12.33 13.77
CA SER A 170 -6.45 11.12 14.32
C SER A 170 -4.95 10.99 13.98
N PHE A 171 -4.40 11.94 13.21
CA PHE A 171 -2.99 12.00 12.83
C PHE A 171 -2.31 13.23 13.47
N SER A 172 -1.21 13.05 14.19
CA SER A 172 -0.40 14.17 14.69
C SER A 172 0.68 14.56 13.68
N LEU A 173 1.05 15.85 13.64
CA LEU A 173 2.18 16.33 12.82
C LEU A 173 3.52 15.68 13.23
N ASN A 174 3.63 15.19 14.47
CA ASN A 174 4.79 14.43 14.93
C ASN A 174 4.84 13.02 14.33
N ASP A 175 3.69 12.40 14.05
CA ASP A 175 3.64 11.15 13.30
C ASP A 175 4.14 11.37 11.86
N TYR A 176 3.84 12.52 11.27
CA TYR A 176 4.40 12.95 9.98
C TYR A 176 5.92 13.15 10.03
N ILE A 177 6.43 13.89 11.02
CA ILE A 177 7.87 14.15 11.14
C ILE A 177 8.64 12.85 11.39
N MET A 178 8.14 11.93 12.23
CA MET A 178 8.79 10.62 12.45
C MET A 178 8.75 9.74 11.18
N LEU A 179 7.66 9.79 10.42
CA LEU A 179 7.51 9.11 9.12
C LEU A 179 8.25 9.79 7.96
N VAL A 180 8.75 11.02 8.11
CA VAL A 180 9.57 11.70 7.10
C VAL A 180 11.06 11.63 7.46
N THR A 181 11.40 11.72 8.75
CA THR A 181 12.79 11.66 9.24
C THR A 181 13.37 10.24 9.29
N MET A 182 12.57 9.19 9.46
CA MET A 182 13.04 7.81 9.23
C MET A 182 13.12 7.43 7.73
N TYR A 183 12.66 8.29 6.83
CA TYR A 183 12.39 7.97 5.43
C TYR A 183 13.11 8.92 4.44
N SER A 184 14.17 9.63 4.86
CA SER A 184 15.00 10.41 3.94
C SER A 184 15.82 9.56 2.95
N GLU A 185 15.71 8.22 2.99
CA GLU A 185 16.22 7.34 1.93
C GLU A 185 15.15 6.59 1.13
N MET A 186 13.87 6.45 1.54
CA MET A 186 12.83 5.79 0.72
C MET A 186 11.40 6.27 1.06
N ASN A 187 10.62 6.65 0.05
CA ASN A 187 9.31 7.32 0.10
C ASN A 187 8.10 6.44 0.57
N PRO A 188 6.95 7.03 0.98
CA PRO A 188 6.15 6.60 2.12
C PRO A 188 4.75 6.01 1.77
N ILE A 189 4.06 5.56 2.82
CA ILE A 189 2.81 4.80 2.85
C ILE A 189 1.56 5.65 2.47
N GLY A 190 0.89 5.27 1.39
CA GLY A 190 -0.44 4.62 1.44
C GLY A 190 -1.74 5.40 1.74
N THR A 191 -1.74 6.73 1.92
CA THR A 191 -2.98 7.54 1.89
C THR A 191 -2.70 8.86 1.19
N PHE A 192 -3.06 8.98 -0.09
CA PHE A 192 -2.94 10.23 -0.82
C PHE A 192 -4.05 11.20 -0.38
N ILE A 193 -3.66 12.31 0.24
CA ILE A 193 -4.53 13.49 0.38
C ILE A 193 -4.55 14.14 -1.00
N HIS A 194 -5.71 14.16 -1.66
CA HIS A 194 -5.89 14.91 -2.90
C HIS A 194 -6.08 16.39 -2.54
N ILE A 195 -4.98 17.14 -2.47
CA ILE A 195 -5.03 18.59 -2.24
C ILE A 195 -5.38 19.24 -3.58
N HIS A 196 -6.66 19.58 -3.76
CA HIS A 196 -7.04 20.56 -4.78
C HIS A 196 -6.71 21.94 -4.26
N SER A 197 -5.55 22.43 -4.66
CA SER A 197 -5.22 23.82 -4.47
C SER A 197 -6.00 24.65 -5.50
N GLN A 198 -6.59 25.77 -5.09
CA GLN A 198 -7.14 26.80 -6.00
C GLN A 198 -6.13 27.96 -6.12
N GLU A 199 -6.06 28.58 -7.29
CA GLU A 199 -5.29 29.81 -7.54
C GLU A 199 -5.78 30.97 -6.65
N PRO A 200 -4.97 32.01 -6.30
CA PRO A 200 -3.54 32.29 -6.44
C PRO A 200 -2.43 31.37 -5.92
N TYR A 201 -1.47 30.88 -6.72
CA TYR A 201 -0.14 30.58 -6.12
C TYR A 201 0.75 31.81 -6.23
N LEU A 202 1.22 32.30 -5.08
CA LEU A 202 2.38 33.16 -5.04
C LEU A 202 3.58 32.33 -5.52
N LYS A 203 4.07 32.60 -6.73
CA LYS A 203 5.41 32.16 -7.13
C LYS A 203 6.38 32.67 -6.07
N ILE A 204 6.95 31.76 -5.29
CA ILE A 204 8.15 32.09 -4.52
C ILE A 204 9.22 32.37 -5.57
N GLY A 205 9.53 33.65 -5.77
CA GLY A 205 10.59 34.10 -6.65
C GLY A 205 11.87 33.39 -6.29
N GLY A 206 12.53 32.81 -7.30
CA GLY A 206 13.80 32.13 -7.14
C GLY A 206 14.78 33.00 -6.35
N ALA A 207 15.45 32.39 -5.39
CA ALA A 207 16.61 32.95 -4.75
C ALA A 207 17.72 33.10 -5.81
N SER A 208 17.73 34.20 -6.55
CA SER A 208 18.91 34.65 -7.30
C SER A 208 19.29 36.12 -7.05
N ASP A 209 18.46 36.90 -6.34
CA ASP A 209 18.72 38.34 -6.14
C ASP A 209 18.99 38.75 -4.68
N ARG A 210 19.29 37.80 -3.78
CA ARG A 210 19.76 38.10 -2.41
C ARG A 210 21.23 37.78 -2.15
N SER A 211 21.98 37.39 -3.18
CA SER A 211 23.43 37.13 -3.10
C SER A 211 24.29 38.39 -3.16
N ASN A 212 23.74 39.56 -3.56
CA ASN A 212 24.51 40.80 -3.68
C ASN A 212 24.37 41.79 -2.51
N GLU A 213 23.37 41.64 -1.63
CA GLU A 213 23.24 42.51 -0.43
C GLU A 213 23.96 41.95 0.81
N LEU A 214 24.35 40.66 0.82
CA LEU A 214 25.12 40.07 1.91
C LEU A 214 26.65 40.13 1.68
N ALA A 215 27.10 40.51 0.48
CA ALA A 215 28.51 40.73 0.18
C ALA A 215 29.00 42.14 0.60
N GLU A 216 28.13 43.17 0.53
CA GLU A 216 28.50 44.54 0.97
C GLU A 216 28.44 44.75 2.50
N VAL A 217 27.77 43.87 3.24
CA VAL A 217 27.73 43.91 4.72
C VAL A 217 28.90 43.13 5.35
N ALA A 218 29.47 42.16 4.63
CA ALA A 218 30.64 41.42 5.07
C ALA A 218 31.98 42.15 4.80
N ASP A 219 32.02 43.09 3.85
CA ASP A 219 33.23 43.87 3.56
C ASP A 219 33.39 45.10 4.49
N LYS A 220 32.28 45.68 4.97
CA LYS A 220 32.32 46.76 5.98
C LYS A 220 32.66 46.31 7.40
N SER A 221 32.43 45.04 7.74
CA SER A 221 32.79 44.49 9.05
C SER A 221 34.24 44.01 9.14
N HIS A 222 34.97 43.97 8.02
CA HIS A 222 36.39 43.61 8.00
C HIS A 222 37.36 44.81 7.99
N GLU A 223 36.88 46.02 7.66
CA GLU A 223 37.63 47.30 7.77
C GLU A 223 37.54 47.93 9.17
N ASP A 224 36.43 47.77 9.90
CA ASP A 224 36.27 48.35 11.25
C ASP A 224 37.00 47.56 12.36
N ALA A 225 37.51 46.35 12.06
CA ALA A 225 38.29 45.54 13.00
C ALA A 225 39.82 45.76 12.89
N LYS A 226 40.30 46.64 12.01
CA LYS A 226 41.74 46.96 11.86
C LYS A 226 42.17 48.34 12.37
N THR A 227 41.25 49.15 12.90
CA THR A 227 41.57 50.53 13.35
C THR A 227 41.30 50.81 14.83
N SER A 228 41.25 49.78 15.68
CA SER A 228 41.30 49.95 17.15
C SER A 228 42.32 48.99 17.79
N ARG A 229 43.57 49.15 17.36
CA ARG A 229 44.76 48.96 18.18
C ARG A 229 45.46 50.30 18.23
N PHE A 230 45.00 51.21 19.09
CA PHE A 230 45.83 52.22 19.73
C PHE A 230 45.12 52.68 21.01
N VAL A 231 45.89 52.58 22.10
CA VAL A 231 45.61 52.82 23.53
C VAL A 231 44.87 51.70 24.25
#